data_AF-A0A2N4YNX4-F1
#
_entry.id   AF-A0A2N4YNX4-F1
#
_cell.length_a   1.000
_cell.length_b   1.000
_cell.length_c   1.000
_cell.angle_alpha   90.00
_cell.angle_beta   90.00
_cell.angle_gamma   90.00
#
_symmetry.space_group_name_H-M   'P 1'
#
loop_
_entity.id
_entity.type
_entity.pdbx_description
1 polymer ?
#
loop_
_entity_poly.entity_id
_entity_poly.type
_entity_poly.pdbx_seq_one_letter_code
_entity_poly.pdbx_strand_id
1 'polypeptide(L)'
;MKTIDFEIRTSELTATDKKLVGYAVRWNSLSEIIWDEFREQFAPGAFKDSLASGSDVRALYEHNYTQLLGRTKSGTLVLSEDDTGLRFELTPPNTQLGNDVLALVERGDLSGMSFGFRALKESWDIAQ
;
A
#
# COMPACT_ATOMS: atom_id res chain seq x y z
N MET A 1 3.14 -24.85 5.91
CA MET A 1 2.44 -23.69 5.34
C MET A 1 3.46 -22.57 5.37
N LYS A 2 4.07 -22.24 4.23
CA LYS A 2 5.10 -21.19 4.18
C LYS A 2 4.41 -19.88 4.54
N THR A 3 4.82 -19.28 5.64
CA THR A 3 4.58 -17.87 5.92
C THR A 3 5.08 -17.11 4.69
N ILE A 4 4.18 -16.37 4.05
CA ILE A 4 4.53 -15.49 2.95
C ILE A 4 5.15 -14.28 3.64
N ASP A 5 6.47 -14.24 3.69
CA ASP A 5 7.21 -13.07 4.16
C ASP A 5 7.02 -12.00 3.07
N PHE A 6 6.37 -10.89 3.44
CA PHE A 6 6.03 -9.84 2.50
C PHE A 6 7.19 -8.88 2.31
N GLU A 7 7.25 -8.37 1.09
CA GLU A 7 8.35 -7.62 0.52
C GLU A 7 8.08 -6.11 0.53
N ILE A 8 9.15 -5.34 0.72
CA ILE A 8 9.14 -3.89 0.83
C ILE A 8 8.95 -3.25 -0.54
N ARG A 9 7.93 -2.40 -0.67
CA ARG A 9 7.82 -1.44 -1.77
C ARG A 9 7.91 -0.03 -1.19
N THR A 10 8.78 0.81 -1.76
CA THR A 10 9.01 2.18 -1.27
C THR A 10 8.12 3.17 -1.99
N SER A 11 7.30 3.87 -1.22
CA SER A 11 6.85 5.23 -1.48
C SER A 11 6.44 5.87 -0.15
N GLU A 12 6.72 7.18 -0.01
CA GLU A 12 6.86 7.91 1.26
C GLU A 12 5.80 7.54 2.29
N LEU A 13 6.21 7.23 3.52
CA LEU A 13 5.34 6.97 4.66
C LEU A 13 5.76 7.92 5.80
N THR A 14 4.82 8.72 6.28
CA THR A 14 5.06 9.64 7.40
C THR A 14 3.87 9.61 8.36
N ALA A 15 4.15 9.85 9.64
CA ALA A 15 3.11 10.10 10.63
C ALA A 15 2.85 11.61 10.73
N THR A 16 1.59 12.04 10.64
CA THR A 16 1.16 13.43 10.83
C THR A 16 -0.20 13.44 11.51
N ASP A 17 -0.35 14.15 12.63
CA ASP A 17 -1.62 14.25 13.37
C ASP A 17 -2.29 12.89 13.67
N LYS A 18 -1.49 11.88 14.05
CA LYS A 18 -1.92 10.47 14.27
C LYS A 18 -2.47 9.77 13.02
N LYS A 19 -2.12 10.25 11.83
CA LYS A 19 -2.40 9.61 10.56
C LYS A 19 -1.10 9.15 9.91
N LEU A 20 -1.19 8.07 9.16
CA LEU A 20 -0.15 7.65 8.24
C LEU A 20 -0.50 8.18 6.86
N VAL A 21 0.37 8.97 6.27
CA VAL A 21 0.16 9.59 4.96
C VAL A 21 1.34 9.35 4.05
N GLY A 22 1.04 9.29 2.76
CA GLY A 22 2.07 8.93 1.81
C GLY A 22 1.58 8.55 0.43
N TYR A 23 2.49 7.97 -0.33
CA TYR A 23 2.20 7.35 -1.61
C TYR A 23 2.39 5.84 -1.48
N ALA A 24 1.46 5.04 -2.00
CA ALA A 24 1.60 3.59 -2.13
C ALA A 24 2.26 3.19 -3.46
N VAL A 25 2.17 4.08 -4.45
CA VAL A 25 2.78 3.94 -5.77
C VAL A 25 3.19 5.32 -6.24
N ARG A 26 4.37 5.44 -6.86
CA ARG A 26 4.74 6.60 -7.69
C ARG A 26 4.67 6.22 -9.16
N TRP A 27 4.14 7.11 -9.99
CA TRP A 27 3.98 6.83 -11.41
C TRP A 27 5.31 6.68 -12.11
N ASN A 28 5.35 5.73 -13.06
CA ASN A 28 6.50 5.48 -13.91
C ASN A 28 7.81 5.25 -13.14
N SER A 29 7.72 4.89 -11.86
CA SER A 29 8.85 4.44 -11.05
C SER A 29 8.82 2.93 -10.94
N LEU A 30 9.97 2.30 -11.13
CA LEU A 30 10.11 0.89 -10.82
C LEU A 30 10.01 0.69 -9.30
N SER A 31 9.40 -0.42 -8.89
CA SER A 31 9.48 -0.92 -7.52
C SER A 31 10.89 -1.40 -7.18
N GLU A 32 11.08 -1.76 -5.91
CA GLU A 32 12.15 -2.69 -5.52
C GLU A 32 11.96 -4.05 -6.22
N ILE A 33 13.00 -4.87 -6.20
CA ILE A 33 12.94 -6.21 -6.80
C ILE A 33 12.01 -7.09 -6.00
N ILE A 34 11.11 -7.73 -6.74
CA ILE A 34 10.02 -8.53 -6.24
C ILE A 34 10.33 -9.99 -6.33
N TRP A 35 10.40 -10.64 -5.17
CA TRP A 35 10.74 -12.05 -4.99
C TRP A 35 12.05 -12.47 -5.68
N ASP A 36 13.00 -11.53 -5.81
CA ASP A 36 14.22 -11.69 -6.62
C ASP A 36 13.94 -12.01 -8.12
N GLU A 37 12.73 -11.74 -8.61
CA GLU A 37 12.25 -12.16 -9.94
C GLU A 37 11.93 -10.97 -10.86
N PHE A 38 11.19 -9.96 -10.41
CA PHE A 38 10.71 -8.90 -11.29
C PHE A 38 10.61 -7.53 -10.62
N ARG A 39 10.38 -6.48 -11.40
CA ARG A 39 10.02 -5.15 -10.88
C ARG A 39 8.72 -4.73 -11.52
N GLU A 40 7.93 -3.96 -10.80
CA GLU A 40 6.68 -3.42 -11.28
C GLU A 40 6.79 -1.93 -11.52
N GLN A 41 5.98 -1.44 -12.46
CA GLN A 41 5.80 -0.02 -12.74
C GLN A 41 4.33 0.23 -13.06
N PHE A 42 3.80 1.35 -12.57
CA PHE A 42 2.41 1.72 -12.79
C PHE A 42 2.34 3.04 -13.54
N ALA A 43 1.49 3.07 -14.57
CA ALA A 43 1.20 4.29 -15.31
C ALA A 43 0.21 5.17 -14.54
N PRO A 44 0.23 6.50 -14.75
CA PRO A 44 -0.83 7.37 -14.25
C PRO A 44 -2.21 6.88 -14.69
N GLY A 45 -3.15 6.77 -13.76
CA GLY A 45 -4.48 6.26 -14.05
C GLY A 45 -4.68 4.76 -13.87
N ALA A 46 -3.64 4.00 -13.49
CA ALA A 46 -3.72 2.54 -13.36
C ALA A 46 -4.77 2.05 -12.36
N PHE A 47 -5.17 2.88 -11.38
CA PHE A 47 -6.13 2.52 -10.34
C PHE A 47 -7.49 3.21 -10.50
N LYS A 48 -7.71 4.07 -11.51
CA LYS A 48 -8.97 4.82 -11.70
C LYS A 48 -10.21 3.94 -11.63
N ASP A 49 -10.25 2.86 -12.39
CA ASP A 49 -11.41 1.96 -12.41
C ASP A 49 -11.60 1.26 -11.06
N SER A 50 -10.51 0.88 -10.41
CA SER A 50 -10.54 0.24 -9.08
C SER A 50 -11.08 1.20 -8.02
N LEU A 51 -10.63 2.47 -8.02
CA LEU A 51 -11.11 3.50 -7.11
C LEU A 51 -12.58 3.86 -7.38
N ALA A 52 -12.96 4.00 -8.66
CA ALA A 52 -14.33 4.31 -9.07
C ALA A 52 -15.33 3.18 -8.73
N SER A 53 -14.85 1.93 -8.65
CA SER A 53 -15.70 0.79 -8.28
C SER A 53 -16.26 0.86 -6.85
N GLY A 54 -15.63 1.66 -5.97
CA GLY A 54 -16.00 1.73 -4.56
C GLY A 54 -15.72 0.43 -3.78
N SER A 55 -14.86 -0.44 -4.33
CA SER A 55 -14.44 -1.67 -3.66
C SER A 55 -13.79 -1.38 -2.30
N ASP A 56 -14.08 -2.23 -1.33
CA ASP A 56 -13.52 -2.09 0.02
C ASP A 56 -12.07 -2.55 0.05
N VAL A 57 -11.17 -1.59 0.27
CA VAL A 57 -9.73 -1.82 0.42
C VAL A 57 -9.39 -1.79 1.91
N ARG A 58 -8.52 -2.72 2.33
CA ARG A 58 -8.06 -2.86 3.71
C ARG A 58 -6.60 -2.44 3.82
N ALA A 59 -6.27 -1.62 4.81
CA ALA A 59 -4.91 -1.44 5.29
C ALA A 59 -4.63 -2.48 6.37
N LEU A 60 -3.60 -3.29 6.18
CA LEU A 60 -3.21 -4.39 7.07
C LEU A 60 -1.77 -4.18 7.53
N TYR A 61 -1.46 -4.60 8.74
CA TYR A 61 -0.07 -4.76 9.16
C TYR A 61 0.46 -6.12 8.65
N GLU A 62 1.65 -6.14 8.04
CA GLU A 62 2.33 -7.34 7.53
C GLU A 62 1.43 -8.26 6.66
N HIS A 63 0.50 -7.64 5.91
CA HIS A 63 -0.53 -8.33 5.11
C HIS A 63 -1.35 -9.39 5.86
N ASN A 64 -1.35 -9.31 7.19
CA ASN A 64 -2.09 -10.22 8.03
C ASN A 64 -3.53 -9.73 8.14
N TYR A 65 -4.47 -10.51 7.60
CA TYR A 65 -5.91 -10.18 7.60
C TYR A 65 -6.53 -10.09 9.00
N THR A 66 -5.84 -10.59 10.04
CA THR A 66 -6.24 -10.42 11.45
C THR A 66 -5.74 -9.12 12.07
N GLN A 67 -4.82 -8.41 11.42
CA GLN A 67 -4.17 -7.19 11.89
C GLN A 67 -4.62 -5.99 11.07
N LEU A 68 -5.92 -5.69 11.16
CA LEU A 68 -6.55 -4.60 10.42
C LEU A 68 -6.23 -3.23 11.01
N LEU A 69 -5.72 -2.32 10.18
CA LEU A 69 -5.42 -0.92 10.52
C LEU A 69 -6.45 0.07 9.97
N GLY A 70 -7.18 -0.26 8.91
CA GLY A 70 -8.19 0.64 8.37
C GLY A 70 -8.84 0.14 7.09
N ARG A 71 -9.91 0.81 6.66
CA ARG A 71 -10.68 0.45 5.47
C ARG A 71 -11.23 1.66 4.75
N THR A 72 -11.36 1.55 3.42
CA THR A 72 -12.06 2.58 2.63
C THR A 72 -13.54 2.63 2.98
N LYS A 73 -14.17 1.47 3.23
CA LYS A 73 -15.59 1.42 3.61
C LYS A 73 -15.91 2.13 4.92
N SER A 74 -14.98 2.19 5.88
CA SER A 74 -15.16 2.91 7.14
C SER A 74 -14.63 4.34 7.10
N GLY A 75 -14.08 4.80 5.97
CA GLY A 75 -13.47 6.13 5.83
C GLY A 75 -12.18 6.32 6.61
N THR A 76 -11.62 5.25 7.21
CA THR A 76 -10.35 5.32 7.96
C THR A 76 -9.14 5.14 7.06
N LEU A 77 -9.33 4.60 5.86
CA LEU A 77 -8.36 4.64 4.77
C LEU A 77 -8.96 5.45 3.61
N VAL A 78 -8.24 6.45 3.14
CA VAL A 78 -8.56 7.22 1.95
C VAL A 78 -7.49 6.95 0.91
N LEU A 79 -7.91 6.66 -0.32
CA LEU A 79 -7.03 6.44 -1.47
C LEU A 79 -7.42 7.42 -2.57
N SER A 80 -6.43 8.04 -3.21
CA SER A 80 -6.65 8.95 -4.33
C SER A 80 -5.46 8.92 -5.28
N GLU A 81 -5.71 9.08 -6.57
CA GLU A 81 -4.64 9.37 -7.53
C GLU A 81 -4.43 10.89 -7.64
N ASP A 82 -3.17 11.29 -7.80
CA ASP A 82 -2.77 12.62 -8.22
C ASP A 82 -1.65 12.54 -9.27
N ASP A 83 -1.03 13.67 -9.64
CA ASP A 83 0.04 13.72 -10.64
C ASP A 83 1.33 12.99 -10.21
N THR A 84 1.48 12.70 -8.92
CA THR A 84 2.65 12.01 -8.35
C THR A 84 2.45 10.50 -8.29
N GLY A 85 1.27 10.05 -7.86
CA GLY A 85 1.08 8.66 -7.51
C GLY A 85 -0.29 8.28 -6.97
N LEU A 86 -0.39 7.05 -6.46
CA LEU A 86 -1.50 6.60 -5.64
C LEU A 86 -1.24 7.05 -4.20
N ARG A 87 -1.86 8.15 -3.80
CA ARG A 87 -1.78 8.68 -2.44
C ARG A 87 -2.68 7.88 -1.50
N PHE A 88 -2.23 7.68 -0.27
CA PHE A 88 -3.05 7.15 0.81
C PHE A 88 -3.04 8.06 2.04
N GLU A 89 -4.12 7.99 2.80
CA GLU A 89 -4.22 8.53 4.15
C GLU A 89 -4.94 7.51 5.02
N LEU A 90 -4.27 7.08 6.08
CA LEU A 90 -4.76 6.09 7.02
C LEU A 90 -4.85 6.72 8.40
N THR A 91 -6.00 6.58 9.04
CA THR A 91 -6.19 6.84 10.47
C THR A 91 -6.27 5.50 11.18
N PRO A 92 -5.16 5.00 11.78
CA PRO A 92 -5.17 3.75 12.51
C PRO A 92 -6.15 3.79 13.69
N PRO A 93 -6.72 2.64 14.10
CA PRO A 93 -7.58 2.60 15.27
C PRO A 93 -6.76 2.87 16.54
N ASN A 94 -7.42 3.42 17.56
CA ASN A 94 -6.82 3.53 18.91
C ASN A 94 -6.85 2.16 19.63
N THR A 95 -6.10 1.21 19.09
CA THR A 95 -5.81 -0.10 19.68
C THR A 95 -4.32 -0.21 19.92
N GLN A 96 -3.89 -1.24 20.65
CA GLN A 96 -2.45 -1.51 20.86
C GLN A 96 -1.71 -1.53 19.52
N LEU A 97 -2.17 -2.34 18.56
CA LEU A 97 -1.56 -2.45 17.24
C LEU A 97 -1.52 -1.09 16.50
N GLY A 98 -2.62 -0.34 16.46
CA GLY A 98 -2.65 0.94 15.74
C GLY A 98 -1.68 1.98 16.34
N ASN A 99 -1.61 2.03 17.68
CA ASN A 99 -0.66 2.89 18.39
C ASN A 99 0.79 2.44 18.19
N ASP A 100 1.05 1.14 18.17
CA ASP A 100 2.38 0.58 17.92
C ASP A 100 2.86 0.91 16.51
N VAL A 101 2.02 0.74 15.49
CA VAL A 101 2.39 1.09 14.11
C VAL A 101 2.71 2.59 13.99
N LEU A 102 1.91 3.48 14.60
CA LEU A 102 2.21 4.91 14.61
C LEU A 102 3.58 5.19 15.23
N ALA A 103 3.86 4.63 16.41
CA ALA A 103 5.13 4.83 17.11
C ALA A 103 6.32 4.28 16.31
N LEU A 104 6.18 3.12 15.67
CA LEU A 104 7.24 2.51 14.86
C LEU A 104 7.52 3.31 13.58
N VAL A 105 6.49 3.91 12.97
CA VAL A 105 6.67 4.83 11.83
C VAL A 105 7.34 6.13 12.29
N GLU A 106 6.90 6.72 13.40
CA GLU A 106 7.50 7.95 13.96
C GLU A 106 8.97 7.76 14.33
N ARG A 107 9.34 6.58 14.85
CA ARG A 107 10.73 6.24 15.17
C ARG A 107 11.57 5.86 13.94
N GLY A 108 10.91 5.55 12.82
CA GLY A 108 11.55 5.16 11.56
C GLY A 108 11.88 3.66 11.45
N ASP A 109 11.33 2.81 12.32
CA ASP A 109 11.50 1.35 12.19
C ASP A 109 10.63 0.78 11.06
N LEU A 110 9.46 1.38 10.83
CA LEU A 110 8.58 1.08 9.70
C LEU A 110 8.66 2.24 8.71
N SER A 111 9.24 1.97 7.53
CA SER A 111 9.53 3.01 6.53
C SER A 111 8.91 2.74 5.15
N GLY A 112 8.19 1.63 4.98
CA GLY A 112 7.68 1.18 3.70
C GLY A 112 6.23 0.71 3.78
N MET A 113 5.61 0.55 2.61
CA MET A 113 4.30 -0.05 2.49
C MET A 113 4.22 -0.87 1.21
N SER A 114 3.54 -2.00 1.28
CA SER A 114 3.19 -2.76 0.09
C SER A 114 1.69 -2.67 -0.17
N PHE A 115 1.27 -2.99 -1.38
CA PHE A 115 -0.13 -3.04 -1.76
C PHE A 115 -0.38 -4.27 -2.62
N GLY A 116 -1.51 -4.91 -2.38
CA GLY A 116 -1.98 -6.03 -3.19
C GLY A 116 -2.95 -5.54 -4.25
N PHE A 117 -2.82 -6.06 -5.46
CA PHE A 117 -3.78 -5.87 -6.54
C PHE A 117 -4.01 -7.20 -7.27
N ARG A 118 -5.04 -7.22 -8.11
CA ARG A 118 -5.31 -8.33 -9.02
C ARG A 118 -5.48 -7.78 -10.42
N ALA A 119 -4.64 -8.19 -11.35
CA ALA A 119 -4.80 -7.84 -12.74
C ALA A 119 -6.09 -8.47 -13.30
N LEU A 120 -6.88 -7.67 -14.03
CA LEU A 120 -8.06 -8.17 -14.75
C LEU A 120 -7.67 -8.89 -16.05
N LYS A 121 -6.54 -8.49 -16.63
CA LYS A 121 -5.94 -9.06 -17.82
C LYS A 121 -4.43 -8.93 -17.69
N GLU A 122 -3.71 -9.97 -18.07
CA GLU A 122 -2.25 -9.99 -18.08
C GLU A 122 -1.76 -10.34 -19.48
N SER A 123 -0.62 -9.78 -19.87
CA SER A 123 0.09 -10.11 -21.10
C SER A 123 1.56 -10.21 -20.75
N TRP A 124 2.16 -11.35 -21.06
CA TRP A 124 3.57 -11.62 -20.81
C TRP A 124 4.26 -11.72 -22.17
N ASP A 125 5.17 -10.80 -22.44
CA ASP A 125 6.09 -10.96 -23.56
C ASP A 125 7.31 -11.71 -23.04
N ILE A 126 7.35 -13.01 -23.35
CA ILE A 126 8.37 -13.94 -22.84
C ILE A 126 9.55 -14.07 -23.82
N ALA A 127 9.66 -13.17 -24.81
CA ALA A 127 10.77 -13.19 -25.74
C ALA A 127 12.05 -12.65 -25.07
N GLN A 128 12.86 -13.58 -24.56
CA GLN A 128 14.32 -13.41 -24.38
C GLN A 128 15.05 -14.32 -25.35
#